data_AF-A0A7Y4X7H1-F1
#
_entry.id   AF-A0A7Y4X7H1-F1
#
_cell.length_a   1.000
_cell.length_b   1.000
_cell.length_c   1.000
_cell.angle_alpha   90.00
_cell.angle_beta   90.00
_cell.angle_gamma   90.00
#
_symmetry.space_group_name_H-M   'P 1'
#
loop_
_entity.id
_entity.type
_entity.pdbx_description
1 polymer ?
#
loop_
_entity_poly.entity_id
_entity_poly.type
_entity_poly.pdbx_seq_one_letter_code
_entity_poly.pdbx_strand_id
1 'polypeptide(L)'
;MSSDKTTERFAQLFQRIEKTPSYRVEGLKVEVAEQIYLAMQRGGINNAELARRLGKSRAYVTKVLSGNVNFTLETLVTIGDALNCEIALGLKLKASSVAATTRKNPPKTKLPASRKAKKKNRVALAIVLAEAP
;
A
#
# COMPACT_ATOMS: atom_id res chain seq x y z
N MET A 1 7.90 12.94 -40.89
CA MET A 1 6.75 13.33 -40.04
C MET A 1 5.84 12.14 -39.65
N SER A 2 6.37 10.91 -39.47
CA SER A 2 5.56 9.72 -39.08
C SER A 2 5.79 9.21 -37.65
N SER A 3 6.73 9.80 -36.89
CA SER A 3 7.03 9.36 -35.52
C SER A 3 6.06 9.90 -34.47
N ASP A 4 5.35 11.00 -34.77
CA ASP A 4 4.60 11.78 -33.79
C ASP A 4 3.22 11.16 -33.48
N LYS A 5 2.49 10.77 -34.52
CA LYS A 5 1.15 10.13 -34.41
C LYS A 5 1.20 8.76 -33.71
N THR A 6 2.32 8.06 -33.83
CA THR A 6 2.52 6.75 -33.19
C THR A 6 2.67 6.93 -31.69
N THR A 7 3.51 7.88 -31.26
CA THR A 7 3.69 8.25 -29.84
C THR A 7 2.38 8.72 -29.21
N GLU A 8 1.61 9.56 -29.91
CA GLU A 8 0.30 10.02 -29.44
C GLU A 8 -0.71 8.87 -29.25
N ARG A 9 -0.76 7.92 -30.18
CA ARG A 9 -1.62 6.74 -30.07
C ARG A 9 -1.22 5.84 -28.91
N PHE A 10 0.07 5.63 -28.69
CA PHE A 10 0.56 4.88 -27.53
C PHE A 10 0.18 5.58 -26.23
N ALA A 11 0.40 6.89 -26.13
CA ALA A 11 0.02 7.67 -24.95
C ALA A 11 -1.48 7.58 -24.64
N GLN A 12 -2.34 7.67 -25.67
CA GLN A 12 -3.79 7.51 -25.50
C GLN A 12 -4.18 6.10 -25.05
N LEU A 13 -3.48 5.07 -25.53
CA LEU A 13 -3.70 3.69 -25.10
C LEU A 13 -3.33 3.52 -23.61
N PHE A 14 -2.17 4.04 -23.20
CA PHE A 14 -1.75 4.02 -21.80
C PHE A 14 -2.76 4.72 -20.88
N GLN A 15 -3.22 5.92 -21.24
CA GLN A 15 -4.23 6.65 -20.47
C GLN A 15 -5.55 5.89 -20.30
N ARG A 16 -5.94 5.05 -21.26
CA ARG A 16 -7.13 4.20 -21.15
C ARG A 16 -6.89 3.02 -20.21
N ILE A 17 -5.73 2.37 -20.35
CA ILE A 17 -5.38 1.21 -19.53
C ILE A 17 -5.23 1.62 -18.06
N GLU A 18 -4.63 2.78 -17.76
CA GLU A 18 -4.46 3.31 -16.40
C GLU A 18 -5.76 3.41 -15.60
N LYS A 19 -6.89 3.64 -16.29
CA LYS A 19 -8.21 3.76 -15.66
C LYS A 19 -8.85 2.40 -15.33
N THR A 20 -8.33 1.32 -15.89
CA THR A 20 -8.89 -0.02 -15.70
C THR A 20 -8.66 -0.52 -14.27
N PRO A 21 -9.56 -1.37 -13.73
CA PRO A 21 -9.30 -2.07 -12.48
C PRO A 21 -8.03 -2.93 -12.54
N SER A 22 -7.81 -3.62 -13.66
CA SER A 22 -6.68 -4.54 -13.83
C SER A 22 -5.33 -3.81 -13.72
N TYR A 23 -5.17 -2.64 -14.35
CA TYR A 23 -3.95 -1.84 -14.20
C TYR A 23 -3.67 -1.47 -12.73
N ARG A 24 -4.71 -1.05 -12.00
CA ARG A 24 -4.58 -0.71 -10.57
C ARG A 24 -4.23 -1.93 -9.72
N VAL A 25 -4.78 -3.10 -10.06
CA VAL A 25 -4.44 -4.36 -9.40
C VAL A 25 -2.98 -4.74 -9.64
N GLU A 26 -2.50 -4.67 -10.89
CA GLU A 26 -1.09 -4.96 -11.19
C GLU A 26 -0.14 -3.98 -10.49
N GLY A 27 -0.48 -2.68 -10.45
CA GLY A 27 0.28 -1.69 -9.68
C GLY A 27 0.36 -2.03 -8.19
N LEU A 28 -0.77 -2.41 -7.57
CA LEU A 28 -0.80 -2.81 -6.16
C LEU A 28 0.00 -4.09 -5.88
N LYS A 29 0.03 -5.05 -6.80
CA LYS A 29 0.85 -6.27 -6.64
C LYS A 29 2.33 -5.94 -6.61
N VAL A 30 2.78 -5.04 -7.50
CA VAL A 30 4.16 -4.58 -7.53
C VAL A 30 4.51 -3.84 -6.24
N GLU A 31 3.65 -2.92 -5.79
CA GLU A 31 3.84 -2.18 -4.53
C GLU A 31 3.94 -3.13 -3.32
N VAL A 32 3.07 -4.13 -3.25
CA VAL A 32 3.11 -5.16 -2.19
C VAL A 32 4.40 -5.98 -2.26
N ALA A 33 4.82 -6.42 -3.44
CA ALA A 33 6.05 -7.18 -3.62
C ALA A 33 7.29 -6.37 -3.19
N GLU A 34 7.32 -5.07 -3.50
CA GLU A 34 8.36 -4.14 -3.07
C GLU A 34 8.37 -4.00 -1.54
N GLN A 35 7.20 -3.82 -0.90
CA GLN A 35 7.12 -3.74 0.56
C GLN A 35 7.63 -5.01 1.25
N ILE A 36 7.29 -6.18 0.71
CA ILE A 36 7.83 -7.47 1.19
C ILE A 36 9.35 -7.50 1.05
N TYR A 37 9.89 -7.09 -0.10
CA TYR A 37 11.33 -7.04 -0.34
C TYR A 37 12.03 -6.08 0.63
N LEU A 38 11.49 -4.89 0.86
CA LEU A 38 12.06 -3.92 1.80
C LEU A 38 12.02 -4.42 3.24
N ALA A 39 10.93 -5.08 3.65
CA ALA A 39 10.84 -5.73 4.97
C ALA A 39 11.90 -6.85 5.12
N MET A 40 12.11 -7.64 4.07
CA MET A 40 13.20 -8.63 4.03
C MET A 40 14.58 -7.97 4.22
N GLN A 41 14.88 -6.88 3.49
CA GLN A 41 16.15 -6.16 3.62
C GLN A 41 16.35 -5.63 5.04
N ARG A 42 15.33 -4.97 5.62
CA ARG A 42 15.38 -4.44 6.99
C ARG A 42 15.59 -5.53 8.04
N GLY A 43 15.03 -6.72 7.81
CA GLY A 43 15.18 -7.87 8.69
C GLY A 43 16.44 -8.72 8.43
N GLY A 44 17.26 -8.39 7.43
CA GLY A 44 18.40 -9.23 7.03
C GLY A 44 17.98 -10.61 6.48
N ILE A 45 16.77 -10.72 5.94
CA ILE A 45 16.18 -11.98 5.47
C ILE A 45 16.41 -12.10 3.96
N ASN A 46 16.99 -13.22 3.52
CA ASN A 46 17.13 -13.52 2.10
C ASN A 46 15.99 -14.44 1.60
N ASN A 47 15.90 -14.66 0.29
CA ASN A 47 14.83 -15.48 -0.30
C ASN A 47 14.80 -16.92 0.22
N ALA A 48 15.96 -17.51 0.53
CA ALA A 48 16.03 -18.88 1.06
C ALA A 48 15.47 -18.95 2.48
N GLU A 49 15.78 -17.95 3.29
CA GLU A 49 15.27 -17.85 4.66
C GLU A 49 13.77 -17.59 4.68
N LEU A 50 13.25 -16.67 3.86
CA LEU A 50 11.81 -16.46 3.77
C LEU A 50 11.09 -17.73 3.27
N ALA A 51 11.65 -18.43 2.29
CA ALA A 51 11.10 -19.70 1.81
C ALA A 51 11.02 -20.75 2.94
N ARG A 52 12.08 -20.87 3.74
CA ARG A 52 12.13 -21.75 4.92
C ARG A 52 11.04 -21.40 5.93
N ARG A 53 10.89 -20.12 6.28
CA ARG A 53 9.87 -19.65 7.25
C ARG A 53 8.45 -19.91 6.77
N LEU A 54 8.20 -19.79 5.47
CA LEU A 54 6.89 -20.03 4.87
C LEU A 54 6.60 -21.52 4.61
N GLY A 55 7.59 -22.40 4.75
CA GLY A 55 7.48 -23.79 4.30
C GLY A 55 7.22 -23.90 2.78
N LYS A 56 7.82 -23.00 1.99
CA LYS A 56 7.66 -22.92 0.52
C LYS A 56 8.99 -23.05 -0.20
N SER A 57 8.94 -23.17 -1.52
CA SER A 57 10.14 -23.21 -2.35
C SER A 57 10.74 -21.80 -2.54
N ARG A 58 12.04 -21.74 -2.82
CA ARG A 58 12.70 -20.48 -3.21
C ARG A 58 12.09 -19.89 -4.49
N ALA A 59 11.68 -20.74 -5.43
CA ALA A 59 11.00 -20.32 -6.65
C ALA A 59 9.64 -19.64 -6.37
N TYR A 60 8.89 -20.12 -5.38
CA TYR A 60 7.68 -19.45 -4.92
C TYR A 60 7.97 -18.04 -4.41
N VAL A 61 9.01 -17.87 -3.58
CA VAL A 61 9.41 -16.54 -3.08
C VAL A 61 9.85 -15.63 -4.22
N THR A 62 10.65 -16.11 -5.18
CA THR A 62 11.02 -15.32 -6.37
C THR A 62 9.79 -14.89 -7.16
N LYS A 63 8.78 -15.76 -7.31
CA LYS A 63 7.53 -15.42 -7.99
C LYS A 63 6.69 -14.39 -7.23
N VAL A 64 6.68 -14.46 -5.90
CA VAL A 64 6.06 -13.44 -5.04
C VAL A 64 6.72 -12.09 -5.24
N LEU A 65 8.05 -12.05 -5.21
CA LEU A 65 8.82 -10.81 -5.33
C LEU A 65 8.81 -10.22 -6.74
N SER A 66 8.43 -10.97 -7.77
CA SER A 66 8.26 -10.43 -9.12
C SER A 66 6.95 -9.64 -9.31
N GLY A 67 6.05 -9.64 -8.31
CA GLY A 67 4.75 -8.97 -8.39
C GLY A 67 3.75 -9.65 -9.35
N ASN A 68 4.13 -10.76 -9.98
CA ASN A 68 3.28 -11.48 -10.94
C ASN A 68 2.47 -12.61 -10.28
N VAL A 69 1.96 -12.34 -9.08
CA VAL A 69 1.09 -13.26 -8.33
C VAL A 69 -0.17 -12.56 -7.88
N ASN A 70 -1.27 -13.32 -7.84
CA ASN A 70 -2.49 -12.89 -7.18
C ASN A 70 -2.35 -13.18 -5.69
N PHE A 71 -2.09 -12.13 -4.90
CA PHE A 71 -2.05 -12.26 -3.45
C PHE A 71 -3.44 -12.46 -2.86
N THR A 72 -3.58 -13.42 -1.95
CA THR A 72 -4.73 -13.48 -1.03
C THR A 72 -4.38 -12.74 0.26
N LEU A 73 -5.38 -12.24 0.99
CA LEU A 73 -5.14 -11.63 2.31
C LEU A 73 -4.44 -12.60 3.26
N GLU A 74 -4.82 -13.88 3.25
CA GLU A 74 -4.16 -14.94 4.01
C GLU A 74 -2.67 -15.07 3.67
N THR A 75 -2.33 -15.00 2.37
CA THR A 75 -0.93 -15.01 1.92
C THR A 75 -0.16 -13.81 2.48
N LEU A 76 -0.74 -12.62 2.41
CA LEU A 76 -0.10 -11.40 2.91
C LEU A 76 0.13 -11.45 4.42
N VAL A 77 -0.85 -11.91 5.18
CA VAL A 77 -0.74 -12.08 6.64
C VAL A 77 0.36 -13.09 6.96
N THR A 78 0.36 -14.25 6.29
CA THR A 78 1.39 -15.30 6.50
C THR A 78 2.80 -14.79 6.19
N ILE A 79 2.96 -13.99 5.12
CA ILE A 79 4.25 -13.37 4.79
C ILE A 79 4.63 -12.32 5.83
N GLY A 80 3.68 -11.49 6.28
CA GLY A 80 3.87 -10.54 7.36
C GLY A 80 4.40 -11.21 8.62
N ASP A 81 3.72 -12.25 9.09
CA ASP A 81 4.11 -13.04 10.27
C ASP A 81 5.52 -13.63 10.11
N ALA A 82 5.83 -14.21 8.95
CA ALA A 82 7.16 -14.76 8.67
C ALA A 82 8.28 -13.70 8.68
N LEU A 83 7.94 -12.44 8.38
CA LEU A 83 8.83 -11.28 8.41
C LEU A 83 8.74 -10.49 9.72
N ASN A 84 7.97 -10.96 10.71
CA ASN A 84 7.68 -10.23 11.95
C ASN A 84 7.13 -8.80 11.70
N CYS A 85 6.21 -8.70 10.74
CA CYS A 85 5.57 -7.47 10.29
C CYS A 85 4.04 -7.59 10.37
N GLU A 86 3.36 -6.49 10.70
CA GLU A 86 1.90 -6.41 10.65
C GLU A 86 1.43 -5.85 9.30
N ILE A 87 0.43 -6.48 8.69
CA ILE A 87 -0.19 -6.00 7.45
C ILE A 87 -1.31 -5.01 7.79
N ALA A 88 -1.19 -3.77 7.29
CA ALA A 88 -2.20 -2.73 7.43
C ALA A 88 -2.73 -2.29 6.06
N LEU A 89 -4.04 -2.16 5.92
CA LEU A 89 -4.70 -1.68 4.69
C LEU A 89 -5.36 -0.32 4.95
N GLY A 90 -5.18 0.61 4.00
CA GLY A 90 -5.73 1.97 4.08
C GLY A 90 -6.46 2.37 2.82
N LEU A 91 -7.50 3.21 2.97
CA LEU A 91 -8.22 3.80 1.85
C LEU A 91 -7.78 5.26 1.66
N LYS A 92 -7.61 5.66 0.39
CA LYS A 92 -7.34 7.04 0.00
C LYS A 92 -8.54 7.59 -0.77
N LEU A 93 -8.94 8.83 -0.45
CA LEU A 93 -9.95 9.53 -1.23
C LEU A 93 -9.39 9.81 -2.63
N LYS A 94 -10.21 9.56 -3.64
CA LYS A 94 -9.88 9.97 -5.02
C LYS A 94 -10.10 11.47 -5.13
N ALA A 95 -9.18 12.19 -5.77
CA ALA A 95 -9.25 13.64 -5.94
C ALA A 95 -10.62 14.14 -6.48
N SER A 96 -11.34 13.30 -7.23
CA SER A 96 -12.66 13.59 -7.77
C SER A 96 -13.80 13.69 -6.73
N SER A 97 -13.61 13.26 -5.46
CA SER A 97 -14.68 13.24 -4.45
C SER A 97 -14.65 14.41 -3.46
N VAL A 98 -13.66 15.30 -3.53
CA VAL A 98 -13.47 16.38 -2.52
C VAL A 98 -14.24 17.66 -2.87
N ALA A 99 -14.92 17.73 -4.02
CA ALA A 99 -15.60 18.95 -4.49
C ALA A 99 -16.98 19.24 -3.85
N ALA A 100 -17.50 18.44 -2.91
CA ALA A 100 -18.91 18.53 -2.50
C ALA A 100 -19.19 18.74 -0.99
N THR A 101 -18.25 19.22 -0.18
CA THR A 101 -18.60 19.69 1.19
C THR A 101 -17.74 20.88 1.64
N THR A 102 -17.88 22.01 0.95
CA THR A 102 -17.78 23.32 1.60
C THR A 102 -19.10 23.61 2.31
N ARG A 103 -19.34 22.98 3.47
CA ARG A 103 -20.27 23.56 4.45
C ARG A 103 -19.54 24.72 5.13
N LYS A 104 -19.83 25.94 4.67
CA LYS A 104 -19.53 27.20 5.35
C LYS A 104 -20.17 27.20 6.75
N ASN A 105 -19.38 26.92 7.79
CA ASN A 105 -19.38 27.61 9.09
C ASN A 105 -18.56 26.80 10.12
N PRO A 106 -17.55 27.39 10.78
CA PRO A 106 -16.98 26.79 11.99
C PRO A 106 -17.94 27.02 13.17
N PRO A 107 -18.33 25.99 13.95
CA PRO A 107 -18.98 26.26 15.23
C PRO A 107 -17.94 26.82 16.20
N LYS A 108 -18.03 28.13 16.50
CA LYS A 108 -17.44 28.72 17.70
C LYS A 108 -18.16 28.12 18.91
N THR A 109 -17.54 27.19 19.63
CA THR A 109 -17.97 26.92 21.00
C THR A 109 -16.83 26.51 21.90
N LYS A 110 -16.80 27.20 23.05
CA LYS A 110 -15.79 27.22 24.10
C LYS A 110 -15.57 25.83 24.69
N LEU A 111 -14.32 25.57 25.09
CA LEU A 111 -13.94 24.49 25.99
C LEU A 111 -14.64 24.68 27.35
N PRO A 112 -15.24 23.63 27.94
CA PRO A 112 -15.26 23.51 29.39
C PRO A 112 -14.53 22.24 29.83
N ALA A 113 -13.88 22.40 30.98
CA ALA A 113 -13.04 21.43 31.64
C ALA A 113 -13.76 20.11 32.01
N SER A 114 -12.98 19.03 31.94
CA SER A 114 -13.00 17.87 32.85
C SER A 114 -14.34 17.12 33.11
N ARG A 115 -14.42 15.87 32.62
CA ARG A 115 -14.80 14.72 33.46
C ARG A 115 -14.33 13.37 32.86
N LYS A 116 -13.92 12.48 33.77
CA LYS A 116 -13.14 11.25 33.57
C LYS A 116 -13.91 10.07 32.92
N ALA A 117 -13.12 9.17 32.30
CA ALA A 117 -13.26 7.72 32.13
C ALA A 117 -14.14 7.13 30.99
N LYS A 118 -13.48 6.51 29.98
CA LYS A 118 -13.53 5.05 29.68
C LYS A 118 -12.70 4.66 28.44
N LYS A 119 -11.64 3.88 28.69
CA LYS A 119 -11.06 2.75 27.91
C LYS A 119 -11.52 2.57 26.45
N LYS A 120 -10.60 2.72 25.48
CA LYS A 120 -10.35 1.79 24.33
C LYS A 120 -9.28 2.34 23.35
N ASN A 121 -8.33 1.48 23.00
CA ASN A 121 -7.36 1.48 21.88
C ASN A 121 -6.61 2.75 21.49
N ARG A 122 -5.30 2.77 21.74
CA ARG A 122 -4.32 3.67 21.10
C ARG A 122 -3.31 2.86 20.31
N VAL A 123 -3.62 2.55 19.06
CA VAL A 123 -2.59 2.26 18.05
C VAL A 123 -2.98 3.02 16.79
N ALA A 124 -2.58 4.29 16.74
CA ALA A 124 -2.57 5.12 15.53
C ALA A 124 -2.07 6.53 15.91
N LEU A 125 -0.79 6.68 16.23
CA LEU A 125 -0.08 7.96 16.05
C LEU A 125 1.43 7.82 16.31
N ALA A 126 2.18 7.38 15.31
CA ALA A 126 3.59 7.74 15.11
C ALA A 126 4.03 7.17 13.76
N ILE A 127 5.03 7.79 13.13
CA ILE A 127 5.63 7.42 11.84
C ILE A 127 4.90 7.99 10.62
N VAL A 128 4.81 9.32 10.55
CA VAL A 128 5.33 10.05 9.38
C VAL A 128 5.94 11.35 9.92
N LEU A 129 7.24 11.32 10.22
CA LEU A 129 8.16 12.46 10.30
C LEU A 129 9.54 11.91 10.67
N ALA A 130 10.27 11.43 9.67
CA ALA A 130 11.73 11.29 9.68
C ALA A 130 12.21 10.91 8.27
N GLU A 131 12.31 11.92 7.40
CA GLU A 131 13.28 11.94 6.31
C GLU A 131 14.57 12.63 6.81
N ALA A 132 15.67 12.34 6.09
CA ALA A 132 17.07 12.78 6.23
C ALA A 132 17.96 11.88 7.13
N PRO A 133 19.23 11.66 6.74
CA PRO A 133 20.20 12.69 6.32
C PRO A 133 20.18 13.08 4.85
#